data_AF-A0A7W1ILV1-F1
#
_entry.id   AF-A0A7W1ILV1-F1
#
_cell.length_a   1.000
_cell.length_b   1.000
_cell.length_c   1.000
_cell.angle_alpha   90.00
_cell.angle_beta   90.00
_cell.angle_gamma   90.00
#
_symmetry.space_group_name_H-M   'P 1'
#
loop_
_entity.id
_entity.type
_entity.pdbx_description
1 polymer ?
#
loop_
_entity_poly.entity_id
_entity_poly.type
_entity_poly.pdbx_seq_one_letter_code
_entity_poly.pdbx_strand_id
1 'polypeptide(L)'
;MPKSVSTLDNVGLAFSNLGNFDSALYYQKKAVVIIEQLNDSSTLAESYINIGSTLMHLNKKKEAELFFLKAYALANNLNNDYSVQLSNLYLGRIYFETGRARQAVPYIEKAYAISKKLKIPSQIREATLTLTKLYDTLGEYKTSSRYYKELIELIEKMRAQENTKAINELAAQYETEKKQQEIQLLTQDKQLKEHTIEKDRYVKLFIGIVAGLLLLLSIIFIYRFREKKKDNNLLQEKNDAIASQKNEIEGQKEELQHKNKEITDSINYAKRIQGSVLPSANLVNTLFADSFIYFQPKDIVSGDFYWIAQNDNYIYYAVADCTGHGVPGAMMSMLGNSLLNQIVLNSKTDSPDVILKELHFHVVKTLNENIQQRDSKDGMDIALLRMDPKKKEILFSGAGRPLYIIQNKQLGILKADKYSIGGFYDTQEVNYLLHKIKIDTPTQLYMFTDGVPDQFGGPKGKKFMSKKLQELLVQTSDLSVSEQEQRFKSVFESWKRSVEQTDDVTLVSIRLS
;
A
#
# COMPACT_ATOMS: atom_id res chain seq x y z
N MET A 1 -31.32 84.24 -15.90
CA MET A 1 -30.99 85.60 -16.38
C MET A 1 -30.59 86.59 -15.28
N PRO A 2 -31.21 86.67 -14.08
CA PRO A 2 -30.69 87.58 -13.03
C PRO A 2 -29.28 87.21 -12.51
N LYS A 3 -28.90 85.91 -12.52
CA LYS A 3 -27.56 85.44 -12.15
C LYS A 3 -26.44 85.91 -13.09
N SER A 4 -26.67 86.04 -14.40
CA SER A 4 -25.62 86.42 -15.37
C SER A 4 -25.21 87.89 -15.25
N VAL A 5 -26.09 88.72 -14.71
CA VAL A 5 -25.89 90.16 -14.57
C VAL A 5 -25.00 90.49 -13.37
N SER A 6 -25.32 89.94 -12.19
CA SER A 6 -24.45 90.03 -11.02
C SER A 6 -23.06 89.46 -11.30
N THR A 7 -22.98 88.43 -12.16
CA THR A 7 -21.69 87.84 -12.56
C THR A 7 -20.84 88.81 -13.39
N LEU A 8 -21.42 89.56 -14.34
CA LEU A 8 -20.66 90.53 -15.15
C LEU A 8 -20.19 91.74 -14.34
N ASP A 9 -21.01 92.25 -13.44
CA ASP A 9 -20.62 93.36 -12.56
C ASP A 9 -19.54 92.92 -11.55
N ASN A 10 -19.67 91.71 -10.98
CA ASN A 10 -18.65 91.11 -10.12
C ASN A 10 -17.34 90.81 -10.87
N VAL A 11 -17.41 90.41 -12.14
CA VAL A 11 -16.22 90.29 -13.01
C VAL A 11 -15.57 91.65 -13.22
N GLY A 12 -16.38 92.69 -13.46
CA GLY A 12 -15.89 94.06 -13.52
C GLY A 12 -15.20 94.50 -12.23
N LEU A 13 -15.80 94.20 -11.07
CA LEU A 13 -15.22 94.48 -9.77
C LEU A 13 -13.92 93.71 -9.53
N ALA A 14 -13.85 92.43 -9.92
CA ALA A 14 -12.63 91.63 -9.85
C ALA A 14 -11.51 92.22 -10.71
N PHE A 15 -11.81 92.64 -11.95
CA PHE A 15 -10.85 93.36 -12.79
C PHE A 15 -10.41 94.68 -12.17
N SER A 16 -11.32 95.43 -11.53
CA SER A 16 -11.01 96.66 -10.83
C SER A 16 -10.06 96.43 -9.64
N ASN A 17 -10.31 95.39 -8.85
CA ASN A 17 -9.44 95.00 -7.72
C ASN A 17 -8.05 94.52 -8.16
N LEU A 18 -7.94 93.96 -9.37
CA LEU A 18 -6.68 93.59 -10.01
C LEU A 18 -5.99 94.78 -10.73
N GLY A 19 -6.59 95.97 -10.72
CA GLY A 19 -6.05 97.19 -11.35
C GLY A 19 -6.30 97.33 -12.85
N ASN A 20 -7.09 96.45 -13.47
CA ASN A 20 -7.41 96.49 -14.90
C ASN A 20 -8.71 97.28 -15.15
N PHE A 21 -8.60 98.61 -15.08
CA PHE A 21 -9.76 99.50 -15.06
C PHE A 21 -10.51 99.62 -16.39
N ASP A 22 -9.83 99.53 -17.54
CA ASP A 22 -10.51 99.57 -18.85
C ASP A 22 -11.39 98.33 -19.07
N SER A 23 -10.89 97.15 -18.68
CA SER A 23 -11.68 95.92 -18.73
C SER A 23 -12.83 95.97 -17.71
N ALA A 24 -12.57 96.46 -16.50
CA ALA A 24 -13.61 96.66 -15.50
C ALA A 24 -14.75 97.54 -16.05
N LEU A 25 -14.42 98.69 -16.63
CA LEU A 25 -15.41 99.62 -17.21
C LEU A 25 -16.19 98.99 -18.37
N TYR A 26 -15.53 98.19 -19.23
CA TYR A 26 -16.19 97.48 -20.32
C TYR A 26 -17.25 96.51 -19.83
N TYR A 27 -16.90 95.65 -18.87
CA TYR A 27 -17.82 94.65 -18.32
C TYR A 27 -18.94 95.29 -17.49
N GLN A 28 -18.63 96.32 -16.70
CA GLN A 28 -19.64 97.05 -15.92
C GLN A 28 -20.64 97.77 -16.83
N LYS A 29 -20.19 98.42 -17.92
CA LYS A 29 -21.12 99.04 -18.90
C LYS A 29 -22.02 98.01 -19.58
N LYS A 30 -21.49 96.82 -19.90
CA LYS A 30 -22.32 95.70 -20.39
C LYS A 30 -23.33 95.23 -19.35
N ALA A 31 -22.92 95.14 -18.09
CA ALA A 31 -23.83 94.78 -17.01
C ALA A 31 -24.98 95.78 -16.91
N VAL A 32 -24.71 97.09 -16.92
CA VAL A 32 -25.74 98.15 -16.88
C VAL A 32 -26.81 98.01 -17.95
N VAL A 33 -26.44 97.77 -19.22
CA VAL A 33 -27.42 97.59 -20.31
C VAL A 33 -28.39 96.44 -20.02
N ILE A 34 -27.90 95.35 -19.44
CA ILE A 34 -28.74 94.20 -19.08
C ILE A 34 -29.57 94.51 -17.83
N ILE A 35 -28.99 95.19 -16.83
CA ILE A 35 -29.71 95.60 -15.62
C ILE A 35 -30.90 96.51 -15.96
N GLU A 36 -30.70 97.46 -16.87
CA GLU A 36 -31.76 98.37 -17.35
C GLU A 36 -32.92 97.58 -18.00
N GLN A 37 -32.63 96.55 -18.81
CA GLN A 37 -33.65 95.68 -19.39
C GLN A 37 -34.43 94.86 -18.35
N LEU A 38 -33.81 94.58 -17.21
CA LEU A 38 -34.42 93.83 -16.11
C LEU A 38 -35.19 94.73 -15.13
N ASN A 39 -35.14 96.05 -15.28
CA ASN A 39 -35.74 97.03 -14.36
C ASN A 39 -35.27 96.89 -12.89
N ASP A 40 -34.08 96.32 -12.64
CA ASP A 40 -33.52 96.17 -11.29
C ASP A 40 -32.80 97.45 -10.86
N SER A 41 -33.57 98.35 -10.25
CA SER A 41 -33.06 99.65 -9.80
C SER A 41 -32.01 99.55 -8.68
N SER A 42 -32.03 98.49 -7.85
CA SER A 42 -31.08 98.36 -6.73
C SER A 42 -29.70 97.99 -7.25
N THR A 43 -29.62 96.94 -8.07
CA THR A 43 -28.36 96.52 -8.70
C THR A 43 -27.84 97.60 -9.63
N LEU A 44 -28.73 98.35 -10.32
CA LEU A 44 -28.34 99.46 -11.18
C LEU A 44 -27.63 100.57 -10.42
N ALA A 45 -28.08 100.88 -9.19
CA ALA A 45 -27.44 101.88 -8.34
C ALA A 45 -26.03 101.46 -7.93
N GLU A 46 -25.85 100.18 -7.56
CA GLU A 46 -24.54 99.61 -7.19
C GLU A 46 -23.58 99.58 -8.39
N SER A 47 -24.05 99.14 -9.56
CA SER A 47 -23.23 99.14 -10.78
C SER A 47 -22.86 100.56 -11.22
N TYR A 48 -23.72 101.56 -11.02
CA TYR A 48 -23.36 102.96 -11.23
C TYR A 48 -22.27 103.46 -10.26
N ILE A 49 -22.25 103.00 -9.01
CA ILE A 49 -21.17 103.28 -8.06
C ILE A 49 -19.87 102.60 -8.52
N ASN A 50 -19.94 101.33 -8.93
CA ASN A 50 -18.78 100.57 -9.42
C ASN A 50 -18.16 101.21 -10.67
N ILE A 51 -19.00 101.65 -11.62
CA ILE A 51 -18.57 102.43 -12.79
C ILE A 51 -17.95 103.76 -12.37
N GLY A 52 -18.62 104.50 -11.48
CA GLY A 52 -18.12 105.78 -10.99
C GLY A 52 -16.74 105.64 -10.34
N SER A 53 -16.54 104.60 -9.52
CA SER A 53 -15.26 104.31 -8.86
C SER A 53 -14.19 103.90 -9.86
N THR A 54 -14.53 103.06 -10.83
CA THR A 54 -13.61 102.67 -11.92
C THR A 54 -13.20 103.89 -12.77
N LEU A 55 -14.13 104.79 -13.06
CA LEU A 55 -13.86 106.05 -13.76
C LEU A 55 -13.00 107.02 -12.92
N MET A 56 -13.13 107.00 -11.59
CA MET A 56 -12.22 107.72 -10.69
C MET A 56 -10.79 107.22 -10.82
N HIS A 57 -10.57 105.91 -10.85
CA HIS A 57 -9.24 105.32 -11.07
C HIS A 57 -8.67 105.63 -12.47
N LEU A 58 -9.53 105.76 -13.49
CA LEU A 58 -9.16 106.22 -14.84
C LEU A 58 -8.97 107.75 -14.95
N ASN A 59 -9.05 108.48 -13.84
CA ASN A 59 -8.96 109.95 -13.77
C ASN A 59 -10.05 110.69 -14.59
N LYS A 60 -11.15 110.02 -14.94
CA LYS A 60 -12.31 110.57 -15.68
C LYS A 60 -13.35 111.17 -14.74
N LYS A 61 -12.93 112.15 -13.94
CA LYS A 61 -13.72 112.70 -12.81
C LYS A 61 -15.09 113.24 -13.20
N LYS A 62 -15.20 113.94 -14.34
CA LYS A 62 -16.49 114.47 -14.84
C LYS A 62 -17.50 113.38 -15.19
N GLU A 63 -17.03 112.29 -15.80
CA GLU A 63 -17.88 111.13 -16.11
C GLU A 63 -18.26 110.40 -14.82
N ALA A 64 -17.31 110.21 -13.91
CA ALA A 64 -17.55 109.61 -12.60
C ALA A 64 -18.63 110.38 -11.81
N GLU A 65 -18.55 111.71 -11.79
CA GLU A 65 -19.55 112.60 -11.14
C GLU A 65 -20.96 112.31 -11.66
N LEU A 66 -21.13 112.19 -12.98
CA LEU A 66 -22.42 111.86 -13.59
C LEU A 66 -22.95 110.49 -13.12
N PHE A 67 -22.11 109.47 -13.07
CA PHE A 67 -22.51 108.13 -12.63
C PHE A 67 -22.84 108.07 -11.15
N PHE A 68 -22.07 108.76 -10.29
CA PHE A 68 -22.41 108.83 -8.86
C PHE A 68 -23.68 109.65 -8.59
N LEU A 69 -23.97 110.68 -9.38
CA LEU A 69 -25.25 111.41 -9.30
C LEU A 69 -26.43 110.50 -9.70
N LYS A 70 -26.27 109.69 -10.75
CA LYS A 70 -27.28 108.67 -11.14
C LYS A 70 -27.47 107.63 -10.05
N ALA A 71 -26.38 107.10 -9.50
CA ALA A 71 -26.41 106.16 -8.39
C ALA A 71 -27.10 106.74 -7.16
N TYR A 72 -26.75 107.97 -6.79
CA TYR A 72 -27.34 108.67 -5.65
C TYR A 72 -28.85 108.86 -5.81
N ALA A 73 -29.31 109.36 -6.96
CA ALA A 73 -30.72 109.59 -7.23
C ALA A 73 -31.53 108.28 -7.12
N LEU A 74 -30.98 107.20 -7.70
CA LEU A 74 -31.61 105.89 -7.67
C LEU A 74 -31.61 105.28 -6.27
N ALA A 75 -30.46 105.26 -5.60
CA ALA A 75 -30.32 104.71 -4.25
C ALA A 75 -31.17 105.47 -3.22
N ASN A 76 -31.30 106.80 -3.36
CA ASN A 76 -32.11 107.63 -2.48
C ASN A 76 -33.61 107.32 -2.65
N ASN A 77 -34.08 107.05 -3.87
CA ASN A 77 -35.48 106.63 -4.11
C ASN A 77 -35.77 105.23 -3.56
N LEU A 78 -34.76 104.37 -3.47
CA LEU A 78 -34.87 103.01 -2.97
C LEU A 78 -34.65 102.87 -1.46
N ASN A 79 -34.33 103.97 -0.76
CA ASN A 79 -33.87 103.93 0.63
C ASN A 79 -32.67 102.99 0.87
N ASN A 80 -31.80 102.80 -0.12
CA ASN A 80 -30.59 102.00 0.01
C ASN A 80 -29.48 102.84 0.67
N ASP A 81 -29.47 102.84 2.01
CA ASP A 81 -28.50 103.61 2.82
C ASP A 81 -27.05 103.33 2.42
N TYR A 82 -26.69 102.08 2.11
CA TYR A 82 -25.32 101.71 1.73
C TYR A 82 -24.89 102.39 0.43
N SER A 83 -25.71 102.30 -0.62
CA SER A 83 -25.43 102.92 -1.91
C SER A 83 -25.53 104.45 -1.85
N VAL A 84 -26.44 105.00 -1.03
CA VAL A 84 -26.49 106.45 -0.74
C VAL A 84 -25.20 106.90 -0.06
N GLN A 85 -24.71 106.14 0.93
CA GLN A 85 -23.46 106.43 1.63
C GLN A 85 -22.27 106.47 0.68
N LEU A 86 -22.08 105.41 -0.11
CA LEU A 86 -20.97 105.33 -1.07
C LEU A 86 -21.05 106.42 -2.13
N SER A 87 -22.23 106.67 -2.70
CA SER A 87 -22.40 107.71 -3.72
C SER A 87 -22.05 109.10 -3.17
N ASN A 88 -22.48 109.41 -1.94
CA ASN A 88 -22.14 110.67 -1.27
C ASN A 88 -20.65 110.76 -0.93
N LEU A 89 -20.04 109.66 -0.48
CA LEU A 89 -18.60 109.62 -0.18
C LEU A 89 -17.78 109.95 -1.43
N TYR A 90 -18.09 109.29 -2.56
CA TYR A 90 -17.36 109.50 -3.80
C TYR A 90 -17.65 110.87 -4.44
N LEU A 91 -18.90 111.36 -4.41
CA LEU A 91 -19.23 112.72 -4.87
C LEU A 91 -18.47 113.77 -4.05
N GLY A 92 -18.47 113.65 -2.73
CA GLY A 92 -17.72 114.57 -1.88
C GLY A 92 -16.21 114.50 -2.15
N ARG A 93 -15.64 113.33 -2.44
CA ARG A 93 -14.23 113.21 -2.86
C ARG A 93 -13.96 113.88 -4.20
N ILE A 94 -14.82 113.70 -5.19
CA ILE A 94 -14.71 114.38 -6.48
C ILE A 94 -14.71 115.90 -6.29
N TYR A 95 -15.66 116.43 -5.53
CA TYR A 95 -15.71 117.86 -5.26
C TYR A 95 -14.48 118.34 -4.50
N PHE A 96 -13.98 117.56 -3.54
CA PHE A 96 -12.77 117.90 -2.80
C PHE A 96 -11.53 117.94 -3.71
N GLU A 97 -11.30 116.89 -4.50
CA GLU A 97 -10.14 116.78 -5.39
C GLU A 97 -10.18 117.75 -6.58
N THR A 98 -11.36 118.30 -6.91
CA THR A 98 -11.52 119.33 -7.96
C THR A 98 -11.43 120.76 -7.41
N GLY A 99 -10.96 120.94 -6.18
CA GLY A 99 -10.77 122.25 -5.53
C GLY A 99 -12.06 122.86 -4.99
N ARG A 100 -13.18 122.16 -5.08
CA ARG A 100 -14.51 122.61 -4.63
C ARG A 100 -14.78 122.13 -3.19
N ALA A 101 -13.83 122.36 -2.29
CA ALA A 101 -13.84 121.83 -0.92
C ALA A 101 -15.11 122.19 -0.13
N ARG A 102 -15.62 123.42 -0.25
CA ARG A 102 -16.85 123.85 0.44
C ARG A 102 -18.10 123.12 -0.09
N GLN A 103 -18.12 122.74 -1.36
CA GLN A 103 -19.22 121.95 -1.94
C GLN A 103 -19.16 120.48 -1.52
N ALA A 104 -17.98 119.95 -1.19
CA ALA A 104 -17.79 118.56 -0.79
C ALA A 104 -18.33 118.23 0.62
N VAL A 105 -18.30 119.19 1.54
CA VAL A 105 -18.70 119.01 2.95
C VAL A 105 -20.06 118.32 3.12
N PRO A 106 -21.18 118.81 2.55
CA PRO A 106 -22.49 118.19 2.78
C PRO A 106 -22.56 116.74 2.30
N TYR A 107 -21.84 116.38 1.23
CA TYR A 107 -21.80 115.01 0.74
C TYR A 107 -21.04 114.09 1.70
N ILE A 108 -19.84 114.49 2.15
CA ILE A 108 -19.06 113.64 3.07
C ILE A 108 -19.74 113.57 4.45
N GLU A 109 -20.35 114.64 4.95
CA GLU A 109 -21.10 114.61 6.22
C GLU A 109 -22.30 113.66 6.15
N LYS A 110 -23.02 113.65 5.01
CA LYS A 110 -24.09 112.68 4.78
C LYS A 110 -23.56 111.25 4.74
N ALA A 111 -22.43 111.01 4.05
CA ALA A 111 -21.80 109.69 4.03
C ALA A 111 -21.38 109.23 5.43
N TYR A 112 -20.74 110.10 6.21
CA TYR A 112 -20.33 109.81 7.58
C TYR A 112 -21.52 109.48 8.50
N ALA A 113 -22.61 110.25 8.43
CA ALA A 113 -23.81 110.01 9.22
C ALA A 113 -24.43 108.63 8.92
N ILE A 114 -24.47 108.25 7.63
CA ILE A 114 -24.97 106.93 7.23
C ILE A 114 -24.00 105.82 7.65
N SER A 115 -22.69 106.01 7.50
CA SER A 115 -21.70 105.02 7.98
C SER A 115 -21.84 104.73 9.47
N LYS A 116 -22.13 105.76 10.28
CA LYS A 116 -22.46 105.59 11.70
C LYS A 116 -23.76 104.82 11.93
N LYS A 117 -24.82 105.13 11.17
CA LYS A 117 -26.09 104.40 11.22
C LYS A 117 -25.91 102.91 10.91
N LEU A 118 -25.12 102.61 9.86
CA LEU A 118 -24.82 101.24 9.43
C LEU A 118 -23.85 100.51 10.37
N LYS A 119 -23.18 101.23 11.28
CA LYS A 119 -22.18 100.69 12.22
C LYS A 119 -21.06 99.92 11.50
N ILE A 120 -20.62 100.40 10.34
CA ILE A 120 -19.54 99.78 9.55
C ILE A 120 -18.23 100.54 9.83
N PRO A 121 -17.32 100.03 10.68
CA PRO A 121 -16.14 100.78 11.14
C PRO A 121 -15.22 101.24 10.01
N SER A 122 -15.05 100.41 8.97
CA SER A 122 -14.22 100.76 7.81
C SER A 122 -14.75 101.99 7.06
N GLN A 123 -16.06 102.11 6.89
CA GLN A 123 -16.69 103.25 6.21
C GLN A 123 -16.70 104.51 7.11
N ILE A 124 -16.94 104.35 8.42
CA ILE A 124 -16.84 105.46 9.38
C ILE A 124 -15.42 106.02 9.33
N ARG A 125 -14.41 105.15 9.38
CA ARG A 125 -12.99 105.53 9.27
C ARG A 125 -12.72 106.31 8.00
N GLU A 126 -13.21 105.82 6.86
CA GLU A 126 -12.98 106.46 5.57
C GLU A 126 -13.65 107.84 5.44
N ALA A 127 -14.89 107.96 5.90
CA ALA A 127 -15.61 109.23 5.90
C ALA A 127 -14.98 110.24 6.87
N THR A 128 -14.63 109.83 8.09
CA THR A 128 -13.97 110.68 9.09
C THR A 128 -12.60 111.18 8.61
N LEU A 129 -11.81 110.32 7.96
CA LEU A 129 -10.55 110.71 7.34
C LEU A 129 -10.76 111.79 6.26
N THR A 130 -11.80 111.63 5.44
CA THR A 130 -12.13 112.58 4.38
C THR A 130 -12.61 113.92 4.96
N LEU A 131 -13.43 113.91 6.02
CA LEU A 131 -13.86 115.13 6.74
C LEU A 131 -12.67 115.86 7.38
N THR A 132 -11.76 115.12 8.00
CA THR A 132 -10.54 115.70 8.59
C THR A 132 -9.76 116.50 7.54
N LYS A 133 -9.46 115.88 6.40
CA LYS A 133 -8.75 116.53 5.28
C LYS A 133 -9.51 117.72 4.69
N LEU A 134 -10.85 117.62 4.60
CA LEU A 134 -11.70 118.69 4.09
C LEU A 134 -11.66 119.93 4.97
N TYR A 135 -11.90 119.74 6.28
CA TYR A 135 -11.91 120.85 7.24
C TYR A 135 -10.52 121.45 7.45
N ASP A 136 -9.44 120.66 7.34
CA ASP A 136 -8.07 121.20 7.28
C ASP A 136 -7.86 122.13 6.08
N THR A 137 -8.31 121.71 4.89
CA THR A 137 -8.15 122.50 3.65
C THR A 137 -8.97 123.79 3.67
N LEU A 138 -10.11 123.81 4.38
CA LEU A 138 -10.96 124.99 4.56
C LEU A 138 -10.46 125.96 5.64
N GLY A 139 -9.39 125.61 6.37
CA GLY A 139 -8.89 126.39 7.52
C GLY A 139 -9.72 126.26 8.80
N GLU A 140 -10.66 125.31 8.84
CA GLU A 140 -11.54 125.05 9.98
C GLU A 140 -10.92 124.00 10.93
N TYR A 141 -9.73 124.30 11.44
CA TYR A 141 -8.89 123.36 12.21
C TYR A 141 -9.57 122.77 13.45
N LYS A 142 -10.48 123.52 14.10
CA LYS A 142 -11.23 123.02 15.26
C LYS A 142 -12.13 121.84 14.89
N THR A 143 -12.81 121.92 13.75
CA THR A 143 -13.68 120.85 13.24
C THR A 143 -12.86 119.67 12.74
N SER A 144 -11.75 119.93 12.06
CA SER A 144 -10.80 118.89 11.64
C SER A 144 -10.26 118.09 12.84
N SER A 145 -9.77 118.78 13.88
CA SER A 145 -9.24 118.14 15.10
C SER A 145 -10.27 117.22 15.77
N ARG A 146 -11.54 117.62 15.78
CA ARG A 146 -12.64 116.78 16.30
C ARG A 146 -12.75 115.46 15.52
N TYR A 147 -12.77 115.51 14.20
CA TYR A 147 -12.84 114.30 13.37
C TYR A 147 -11.55 113.48 13.45
N TYR A 148 -10.38 114.11 13.53
CA TYR A 148 -9.12 113.40 13.72
C TYR A 148 -9.11 112.59 15.02
N LYS A 149 -9.57 113.18 16.14
CA LYS A 149 -9.68 112.47 17.43
C LYS A 149 -10.57 111.23 17.32
N GLU A 150 -11.73 111.39 16.69
CA GLU A 150 -12.66 110.27 16.47
C GLU A 150 -12.06 109.17 15.59
N LEU A 151 -11.27 109.52 14.57
CA LEU A 151 -10.58 108.56 13.71
C LEU A 151 -9.60 107.69 14.51
N ILE A 152 -8.83 108.30 15.41
CA ILE A 152 -7.87 107.57 16.26
C ILE A 152 -8.60 106.62 17.21
N GLU A 153 -9.64 107.10 17.90
CA GLU A 153 -10.47 106.27 18.81
C GLU A 153 -11.06 105.04 18.08
N LEU A 154 -11.52 105.23 16.84
CA LEU A 154 -12.04 104.14 16.02
C LEU A 154 -10.96 103.13 15.62
N ILE A 155 -9.78 103.60 15.22
CA ILE A 155 -8.65 102.74 14.84
C ILE A 155 -8.18 101.90 16.04
N GLU A 156 -8.07 102.50 17.22
CA GLU A 156 -7.68 101.77 18.45
C GLU A 156 -8.69 100.68 18.80
N LYS A 157 -9.99 101.00 18.71
CA LYS A 157 -11.05 100.02 18.97
C LYS A 157 -11.02 98.84 18.00
N MET A 158 -10.77 99.11 16.70
CA MET A 158 -10.65 98.05 15.70
C MET A 158 -9.46 97.12 15.97
N ARG A 159 -8.28 97.67 16.29
CA ARG A 159 -7.09 96.88 16.64
C ARG A 159 -7.29 96.00 17.86
N ALA A 160 -7.94 96.52 18.90
CA ALA A 160 -8.23 95.75 20.11
C ALA A 160 -9.10 94.52 19.80
N GLN A 161 -10.12 94.68 18.94
CA GLN A 161 -10.99 93.56 18.53
C GLN A 161 -10.25 92.50 17.70
N GLU A 162 -9.37 92.92 16.78
CA GLU A 162 -8.56 92.00 15.98
C GLU A 162 -7.62 91.18 16.87
N ASN A 163 -6.94 91.83 17.82
CA ASN A 163 -6.05 91.14 18.76
C ASN A 163 -6.79 90.11 19.62
N THR A 164 -7.99 90.45 20.13
CA THR A 164 -8.79 89.49 20.92
C THR A 164 -9.17 88.25 20.10
N LYS A 165 -9.54 88.43 18.82
CA LYS A 165 -9.86 87.30 17.94
C LYS A 165 -8.65 86.39 17.72
N ALA A 166 -7.50 86.98 17.40
CA ALA A 166 -6.27 86.23 17.16
C ALA A 166 -5.85 85.38 18.40
N ILE A 167 -5.98 85.93 19.60
CA ILE A 167 -5.68 85.21 20.86
C ILE A 167 -6.63 84.01 21.05
N ASN A 168 -7.93 84.21 20.84
CA ASN A 168 -8.93 83.15 21.02
C ASN A 168 -8.73 82.02 19.99
N GLU A 169 -8.41 82.36 18.74
CA GLU A 169 -8.13 81.37 17.69
C GLU A 169 -6.88 80.55 18.03
N LEU A 170 -5.81 81.18 18.49
CA LEU A 170 -4.59 80.48 18.90
C LEU A 170 -4.82 79.55 20.10
N ALA A 171 -5.59 80.00 21.10
CA ALA A 171 -5.93 79.18 22.26
C ALA A 171 -6.76 77.94 21.86
N ALA A 172 -7.72 78.10 20.96
CA ALA A 172 -8.52 77.00 20.43
C ALA A 172 -7.68 75.99 19.64
N GLN A 173 -6.72 76.47 18.83
CA GLN A 173 -5.79 75.61 18.09
C GLN A 173 -4.92 74.77 19.04
N TYR A 174 -4.31 75.41 20.04
CA TYR A 174 -3.49 74.72 21.03
C TYR A 174 -4.26 73.65 21.81
N GLU A 175 -5.49 73.94 22.24
CA GLU A 175 -6.34 72.96 22.94
C GLU A 175 -6.69 71.77 22.05
N THR A 176 -6.96 72.03 20.76
CA THR A 176 -7.26 70.99 19.77
C THR A 176 -6.06 70.08 19.55
N GLU A 177 -4.87 70.65 19.33
CA GLU A 177 -3.63 69.89 19.15
C GLU A 177 -3.34 69.00 20.36
N LYS A 178 -3.50 69.52 21.58
CA LYS A 178 -3.30 68.75 22.81
C LYS A 178 -4.24 67.55 22.90
N LYS A 179 -5.54 67.75 22.63
CA LYS A 179 -6.53 66.66 22.61
C LYS A 179 -6.21 65.63 21.53
N GLN A 180 -5.72 66.07 20.37
CA GLN A 180 -5.41 65.19 19.25
C GLN A 180 -4.20 64.29 19.56
N GLN A 181 -3.18 64.83 20.23
CA GLN A 181 -2.05 64.03 20.74
C GLN A 181 -2.48 62.99 21.77
N GLU A 182 -3.38 63.36 22.69
CA GLU A 182 -3.90 62.43 23.70
C GLU A 182 -4.71 61.28 23.06
N ILE A 183 -5.59 61.59 22.10
CA ILE A 183 -6.34 60.57 21.34
C ILE A 183 -5.39 59.63 20.59
N GLN A 184 -4.32 60.17 20.00
CA GLN A 184 -3.34 59.35 19.29
C GLN A 184 -2.63 58.37 20.23
N LEU A 185 -2.22 58.83 21.42
CA LEU A 185 -1.59 57.98 22.43
C LEU A 185 -2.54 56.88 22.92
N LEU A 186 -3.79 57.22 23.23
CA LEU A 186 -4.81 56.25 23.65
C LEU A 186 -5.11 55.22 22.56
N THR A 187 -5.09 55.64 21.29
CA THR A 187 -5.28 54.74 20.14
C THR A 187 -4.13 53.75 20.02
N GLN A 188 -2.88 54.20 20.18
CA GLN A 188 -1.72 53.32 20.18
C GLN A 188 -1.74 52.32 21.36
N ASP A 189 -2.08 52.78 22.56
CA ASP A 189 -2.16 51.91 23.74
C ASP A 189 -3.25 50.84 23.61
N LYS A 190 -4.39 51.22 22.99
CA LYS A 190 -5.46 50.28 22.64
C LYS A 190 -4.99 49.21 21.65
N GLN A 191 -4.31 49.60 20.57
CA GLN A 191 -3.79 48.67 19.56
C GLN A 191 -2.77 47.70 20.17
N LEU A 192 -1.88 48.18 21.05
CA LEU A 192 -0.92 47.33 21.76
C LEU A 192 -1.62 46.30 22.66
N LYS A 193 -2.67 46.71 23.38
CA LYS A 193 -3.47 45.79 24.21
C LYS A 193 -4.19 44.75 23.36
N GLU A 194 -4.80 45.13 22.25
CA GLU A 194 -5.47 44.21 21.32
C GLU A 194 -4.50 43.17 20.75
N HIS A 195 -3.32 43.59 20.30
CA HIS A 195 -2.28 42.67 19.83
C HIS A 195 -1.77 41.73 20.93
N THR A 196 -1.68 42.20 22.17
CA THR A 196 -1.26 41.37 23.31
C THR A 196 -2.31 40.30 23.62
N ILE A 197 -3.60 40.66 23.64
CA ILE A 197 -4.71 39.73 23.84
C ILE A 197 -4.76 38.69 22.71
N GLU A 198 -4.52 39.11 21.47
CA GLU A 198 -4.50 38.21 20.33
C GLU A 198 -3.37 37.18 20.42
N LYS A 199 -2.16 37.62 20.81
CA LYS A 199 -1.02 36.73 21.09
C LYS A 199 -1.34 35.73 22.19
N ASP A 200 -1.92 36.17 23.31
CA ASP A 200 -2.32 35.29 24.41
C ASP A 200 -3.33 34.23 23.97
N ARG A 201 -4.29 34.59 23.11
CA ARG A 201 -5.25 33.65 22.52
C ARG A 201 -4.54 32.58 21.69
N TYR A 202 -3.56 32.96 20.87
CA TYR A 202 -2.78 32.00 20.09
C TYR A 202 -1.94 31.07 20.96
N VAL A 203 -1.30 31.58 22.01
CA VAL A 203 -0.52 30.76 22.95
C VAL A 203 -1.42 29.75 23.67
N LYS A 204 -2.58 30.16 24.17
CA LYS A 204 -3.55 29.25 24.82
C LYS A 204 -4.07 28.17 23.87
N LEU A 205 -4.40 28.54 22.63
CA LEU A 205 -4.84 27.59 21.60
C LEU A 205 -3.73 26.58 21.26
N PHE A 206 -2.49 27.05 21.12
CA PHE A 206 -1.34 26.19 20.87
C PHE A 206 -1.11 25.17 22.01
N ILE A 207 -1.14 25.62 23.27
CA ILE A 207 -1.01 24.73 24.43
C ILE A 207 -2.14 23.69 24.44
N GLY A 208 -3.37 24.09 24.14
CA GLY A 208 -4.52 23.17 24.05
C GLY A 208 -4.34 22.09 22.97
N ILE A 209 -3.84 22.47 21.79
CA ILE A 209 -3.54 21.53 20.69
C ILE A 209 -2.44 20.55 21.11
N VAL A 210 -1.34 21.04 21.69
CA VAL A 210 -0.23 20.19 22.14
C VAL A 210 -0.69 19.21 23.23
N ALA A 211 -1.45 19.69 24.22
CA ALA A 211 -2.01 18.84 25.27
C ALA A 211 -2.95 17.76 24.69
N GLY A 212 -3.81 18.14 23.73
CA GLY A 212 -4.68 17.20 23.03
C GLY A 212 -3.92 16.12 22.26
N LEU A 213 -2.85 16.51 21.56
CA LEU A 213 -1.98 15.56 20.84
C LEU A 213 -1.28 14.58 21.78
N LEU A 214 -0.75 15.06 22.92
CA LEU A 214 -0.11 14.21 23.92
C LEU A 214 -1.09 13.22 24.54
N LEU A 215 -2.32 13.64 24.81
CA LEU A 215 -3.38 12.78 25.33
C LEU A 215 -3.77 11.70 24.31
N LEU A 216 -3.91 12.07 23.03
CA LEU A 216 -4.20 11.13 21.95
C LEU A 216 -3.07 10.08 21.79
N LEU A 217 -1.80 10.52 21.80
CA LEU A 217 -0.65 9.62 21.77
C LEU A 217 -0.62 8.66 22.96
N SER A 218 -0.96 9.15 24.16
CA SER A 218 -1.02 8.34 25.38
C SER A 218 -2.09 7.25 25.28
N ILE A 219 -3.27 7.57 24.74
CA ILE A 219 -4.35 6.59 24.52
C ILE A 219 -3.90 5.52 23.52
N ILE A 220 -3.30 5.92 22.40
CA ILE A 220 -2.78 4.98 21.38
C ILE A 220 -1.72 4.08 22.00
N PHE A 221 -0.80 4.63 22.79
CA PHE A 221 0.24 3.87 23.47
C PHE A 221 -0.34 2.83 24.43
N ILE A 222 -1.31 3.22 25.28
CA ILE A 222 -1.97 2.30 26.23
C ILE A 222 -2.70 1.18 25.50
N TYR A 223 -3.42 1.51 24.42
CA TYR A 223 -4.12 0.52 23.60
C TYR A 223 -3.14 -0.50 23.00
N ARG A 224 -2.08 -0.02 22.34
CA ARG A 224 -1.03 -0.87 21.76
C ARG A 224 -0.30 -1.71 22.78
N PHE A 225 -0.04 -1.16 23.97
CA PHE A 225 0.60 -1.89 25.05
C PHE A 225 -0.26 -3.05 25.55
N ARG A 226 -1.58 -2.84 25.68
CA ARG A 226 -2.53 -3.89 26.09
C ARG A 226 -2.66 -4.98 25.02
N GLU A 227 -2.74 -4.60 23.76
CA GLU A 227 -2.78 -5.53 22.61
C GLU A 227 -1.52 -6.41 22.60
N LYS A 228 -0.33 -5.78 22.65
CA LYS A 228 0.96 -6.50 22.68
C LYS A 228 1.10 -7.44 23.87
N LYS A 229 0.54 -7.09 25.03
CA LYS A 229 0.54 -7.98 26.20
C LYS A 229 -0.33 -9.22 25.98
N LYS A 230 -1.49 -9.08 25.34
CA LYS A 230 -2.35 -10.22 24.98
C LYS A 230 -1.67 -11.13 23.97
N ASP A 231 -1.06 -10.54 22.94
CA ASP A 231 -0.35 -11.30 21.91
C ASP A 231 0.82 -12.08 22.50
N ASN A 232 1.58 -11.47 23.42
CA ASN A 232 2.68 -12.16 24.11
C ASN A 232 2.19 -13.32 24.99
N ASN A 233 1.07 -13.16 25.70
CA ASN A 233 0.51 -14.24 26.50
C ASN A 233 0.04 -15.40 25.61
N LEU A 234 -0.66 -15.10 24.50
CA LEU A 234 -1.09 -16.10 23.54
C LEU A 234 0.11 -16.80 22.86
N LEU A 235 1.17 -16.04 22.57
CA LEU A 235 2.41 -16.59 22.02
C LEU A 235 3.08 -17.54 23.01
N GLN A 236 3.08 -17.20 24.30
CA GLN A 236 3.59 -18.06 25.36
C GLN A 236 2.78 -19.37 25.44
N GLU A 237 1.45 -19.29 25.47
CA GLU A 237 0.57 -20.47 25.47
C GLU A 237 0.82 -21.39 24.26
N LYS A 238 0.99 -20.80 23.07
CA LYS A 238 1.32 -21.55 21.85
C LYS A 238 2.69 -22.21 21.94
N ASN A 239 3.70 -21.52 22.46
CA ASN A 239 5.04 -22.07 22.64
C ASN A 239 5.04 -23.25 23.62
N ASP A 240 4.30 -23.13 24.73
CA ASP A 240 4.16 -24.20 25.72
C ASP A 240 3.43 -25.42 25.13
N ALA A 241 2.37 -25.19 24.33
CA ALA A 241 1.66 -26.26 23.61
C ALA A 241 2.56 -26.96 22.58
N ILE A 242 3.34 -26.21 21.80
CA ILE A 242 4.31 -26.77 20.83
C ILE A 242 5.38 -27.59 21.55
N ALA A 243 5.89 -27.12 22.69
CA ALA A 243 6.86 -27.87 23.49
C ALA A 243 6.27 -29.20 23.99
N SER A 244 5.02 -29.20 24.47
CA SER A 244 4.34 -30.43 24.87
C SER A 244 4.14 -31.40 23.69
N GLN A 245 3.68 -30.90 22.55
CA GLN A 245 3.46 -31.73 21.36
C GLN A 245 4.76 -32.32 20.83
N LYS A 246 5.86 -31.55 20.89
CA LYS A 246 7.20 -32.04 20.51
C LYS A 246 7.62 -33.22 21.39
N ASN A 247 7.45 -33.10 22.72
CA ASN A 247 7.80 -34.18 23.64
C ASN A 247 6.96 -35.45 23.40
N GLU A 248 5.67 -35.30 23.08
CA GLU A 248 4.79 -36.42 22.73
C GLU A 248 5.25 -37.12 21.44
N ILE A 249 5.57 -36.35 20.40
CA ILE A 249 6.08 -36.89 19.13
C ILE A 249 7.41 -37.62 19.34
N GLU A 250 8.28 -37.08 20.18
CA GLU A 250 9.57 -37.70 20.51
C GLU A 250 9.36 -39.05 21.23
N GLY A 251 8.43 -39.10 22.20
CA GLY A 251 8.04 -40.36 22.85
C GLY A 251 7.43 -41.39 21.89
N GLN A 252 6.53 -40.96 21.00
CA GLN A 252 5.94 -41.86 19.98
C GLN A 252 7.00 -42.39 19.00
N LYS A 253 7.98 -41.56 18.65
CA LYS A 253 9.09 -41.96 17.76
C LYS A 253 9.97 -43.01 18.42
N GLU A 254 10.31 -42.84 19.69
CA GLU A 254 11.09 -43.82 20.46
C GLU A 254 10.34 -45.15 20.57
N GLU A 255 9.04 -45.12 20.87
CA GLU A 255 8.20 -46.32 20.93
C GLU A 255 8.12 -47.03 19.57
N LEU A 256 7.95 -46.28 18.48
CA LEU A 256 7.92 -46.84 17.13
C LEU A 256 9.26 -47.48 16.75
N GLN A 257 10.37 -46.85 17.10
CA GLN A 257 11.71 -47.40 16.87
C GLN A 257 11.93 -48.69 17.65
N HIS A 258 11.49 -48.74 18.92
CA HIS A 258 11.55 -49.94 19.73
C HIS A 258 10.72 -51.08 19.11
N LYS A 259 9.46 -50.82 18.74
CA LYS A 259 8.58 -51.81 18.09
C LYS A 259 9.15 -52.32 16.77
N ASN A 260 9.68 -51.43 15.92
CA ASN A 260 10.31 -51.83 14.66
C ASN A 260 11.54 -52.72 14.88
N LYS A 261 12.33 -52.43 15.92
CA LYS A 261 13.47 -53.28 16.30
C LYS A 261 13.00 -54.65 16.75
N GLU A 262 12.00 -54.74 17.63
CA GLU A 262 11.44 -56.02 18.10
C GLU A 262 10.87 -56.86 16.94
N ILE A 263 10.14 -56.22 16.02
CA ILE A 263 9.62 -56.88 14.82
C ILE A 263 10.78 -57.41 13.95
N THR A 264 11.80 -56.59 13.72
CA THR A 264 12.97 -56.97 12.92
C THR A 264 13.74 -58.14 13.56
N ASP A 265 13.93 -58.11 14.88
CA ASP A 265 14.61 -59.17 15.63
C ASP A 265 13.82 -60.49 15.57
N SER A 266 12.48 -60.41 15.63
CA SER A 266 11.58 -61.56 15.46
C SER A 266 11.67 -62.18 14.05
N ILE A 267 11.68 -61.34 13.01
CA ILE A 267 11.81 -61.82 11.62
C ILE A 267 13.21 -62.42 11.39
N ASN A 268 14.27 -61.83 11.96
CA ASN A 268 15.61 -62.40 11.92
C ASN A 268 15.70 -63.76 12.66
N TYR A 269 14.93 -63.93 13.74
CA TYR A 269 14.80 -65.24 14.37
C TYR A 269 14.09 -66.25 13.45
N ALA A 270 13.00 -65.86 12.79
CA ALA A 270 12.33 -66.68 11.78
C ALA A 270 13.28 -67.09 10.63
N LYS A 271 14.15 -66.18 10.16
CA LYS A 271 15.20 -66.50 9.18
C LYS A 271 16.13 -67.61 9.63
N ARG A 272 16.55 -67.60 10.90
CA ARG A 272 17.40 -68.67 11.47
C ARG A 272 16.68 -70.01 11.49
N ILE A 273 15.39 -70.02 11.81
CA ILE A 273 14.56 -71.22 11.75
C ILE A 273 14.46 -71.71 10.31
N GLN A 274 14.05 -70.85 9.37
CA GLN A 274 13.92 -71.21 7.95
C GLN A 274 15.24 -71.74 7.38
N GLY A 275 16.37 -71.08 7.67
CA GLY A 275 17.69 -71.52 7.24
C GLY A 275 18.13 -72.87 7.82
N SER A 276 17.57 -73.29 8.96
CA SER A 276 17.82 -74.62 9.56
C SER A 276 16.99 -75.73 8.92
N VAL A 277 15.91 -75.36 8.24
CA VAL A 277 14.98 -76.27 7.54
C VAL A 277 15.42 -76.51 6.09
N LEU A 278 16.08 -75.52 5.47
CA LEU A 278 16.67 -75.64 4.13
C LEU A 278 17.86 -76.61 4.13
N PRO A 279 18.09 -77.36 3.04
CA PRO A 279 19.24 -78.23 2.91
C PRO A 279 20.58 -77.49 3.04
N SER A 280 21.52 -78.07 3.78
CA SER A 280 22.87 -77.51 3.87
C SER A 280 23.62 -77.62 2.53
N ALA A 281 24.46 -76.64 2.22
CA ALA A 281 25.32 -76.67 1.03
C ALA A 281 26.21 -77.94 0.97
N ASN A 282 26.64 -78.46 2.12
CA ASN A 282 27.41 -79.70 2.19
C ASN A 282 26.60 -80.92 1.72
N LEU A 283 25.33 -81.02 2.12
CA LEU A 283 24.45 -82.12 1.69
C LEU A 283 24.23 -82.06 0.17
N VAL A 284 23.95 -80.85 -0.35
CA VAL A 284 23.75 -80.64 -1.79
C VAL A 284 25.02 -81.03 -2.57
N ASN A 285 26.19 -80.53 -2.16
CA ASN A 285 27.47 -80.84 -2.82
C ASN A 285 27.86 -82.32 -2.71
N THR A 286 27.43 -83.01 -1.65
CA THR A 286 27.69 -84.46 -1.49
C THR A 286 26.84 -85.27 -2.47
N LEU A 287 25.59 -84.88 -2.70
CA LEU A 287 24.67 -85.58 -3.59
C LEU A 287 24.85 -85.17 -5.06
N PHE A 288 25.22 -83.92 -5.30
CA PHE A 288 25.45 -83.33 -6.61
C PHE A 288 26.71 -82.46 -6.60
N ALA A 289 27.87 -83.10 -6.84
CA ALA A 289 29.17 -82.43 -6.81
C ALA A 289 29.27 -81.25 -7.80
N ASP A 290 28.68 -81.40 -8.98
CA ASP A 290 28.61 -80.34 -10.00
C ASP A 290 27.23 -79.67 -9.97
N SER A 291 26.94 -78.92 -8.90
CA SER A 291 25.71 -78.11 -8.76
C SER A 291 25.96 -76.73 -8.14
N PHE A 292 25.06 -75.78 -8.42
CA PHE A 292 25.01 -74.50 -7.69
C PHE A 292 23.57 -74.15 -7.31
N ILE A 293 23.44 -73.37 -6.24
CA ILE A 293 22.18 -72.80 -5.77
C ILE A 293 22.36 -71.30 -5.63
N TYR A 294 21.66 -70.54 -6.46
CA TYR A 294 21.48 -69.11 -6.26
C TYR A 294 20.15 -68.88 -5.56
N PHE A 295 20.19 -68.56 -4.27
CA PHE A 295 19.03 -68.32 -3.42
C PHE A 295 19.13 -66.91 -2.81
N GLN A 296 18.21 -66.02 -3.17
CA GLN A 296 18.15 -64.65 -2.68
C GLN A 296 16.71 -64.30 -2.31
N PRO A 297 16.38 -64.30 -1.00
CA PRO A 297 15.11 -63.77 -0.52
C PRO A 297 14.96 -62.29 -0.89
N LYS A 298 13.74 -61.85 -1.18
CA LYS A 298 13.38 -60.44 -1.38
C LYS A 298 13.41 -59.67 -0.07
N ASP A 299 12.82 -60.24 0.97
CA ASP A 299 12.82 -59.71 2.33
C ASP A 299 13.86 -60.45 3.21
N ILE A 300 13.72 -60.39 4.54
CA ILE A 300 14.61 -61.11 5.47
C ILE A 300 14.42 -62.64 5.35
N VAL A 301 13.20 -63.09 5.02
CA VAL A 301 12.79 -64.50 4.85
C VAL A 301 12.08 -64.67 3.50
N SER A 302 12.07 -65.90 2.99
CA SER A 302 11.63 -66.22 1.62
C SER A 302 10.38 -67.09 1.58
N GLY A 303 9.49 -66.86 0.61
CA GLY A 303 8.48 -67.82 0.17
C GLY A 303 9.09 -68.98 -0.59
N ASP A 304 10.13 -68.72 -1.39
CA ASP A 304 10.85 -69.78 -2.08
C ASP A 304 11.56 -70.73 -1.12
N PHE A 305 11.65 -72.00 -1.51
CA PHE A 305 12.55 -72.96 -0.91
C PHE A 305 13.08 -73.97 -1.94
N TYR A 306 14.22 -74.56 -1.62
CA TYR A 306 14.72 -75.74 -2.30
C TYR A 306 14.80 -76.89 -1.30
N TRP A 307 14.59 -78.11 -1.79
CA TRP A 307 14.52 -79.30 -0.96
C TRP A 307 15.29 -80.44 -1.62
N ILE A 308 15.97 -81.24 -0.81
CA ILE A 308 16.71 -82.41 -1.26
C ILE A 308 16.52 -83.53 -0.24
N ALA A 309 16.33 -84.75 -0.71
CA ALA A 309 16.31 -85.94 0.12
C ALA A 309 16.89 -87.12 -0.64
N GLN A 310 17.35 -88.13 0.10
CA GLN A 310 17.84 -89.38 -0.46
C GLN A 310 17.25 -90.54 0.33
N ASN A 311 16.82 -91.58 -0.40
CA ASN A 311 16.60 -92.91 0.16
C ASN A 311 17.61 -93.90 -0.44
N ASP A 312 17.53 -95.18 -0.07
CA ASP A 312 18.50 -96.21 -0.50
C ASP A 312 18.63 -96.35 -2.03
N ASN A 313 17.64 -95.90 -2.79
CA ASN A 313 17.57 -96.09 -4.23
C ASN A 313 17.60 -94.80 -5.04
N TYR A 314 17.08 -93.69 -4.50
CA TYR A 314 16.81 -92.48 -5.27
C TYR A 314 17.22 -91.21 -4.53
N ILE A 315 17.57 -90.20 -5.33
CA ILE A 315 17.79 -88.83 -4.87
C ILE A 315 16.64 -87.98 -5.39
N TYR A 316 16.03 -87.19 -4.51
CA TYR A 316 14.94 -86.28 -4.83
C TYR A 316 15.43 -84.84 -4.70
N TYR A 317 14.98 -83.98 -5.60
CA TYR A 317 15.29 -82.57 -5.56
C TYR A 317 14.07 -81.75 -5.97
N ALA A 318 13.75 -80.71 -5.22
CA ALA A 318 12.71 -79.76 -5.57
C ALA A 318 13.14 -78.30 -5.45
N VAL A 319 12.55 -77.45 -6.28
CA VAL A 319 12.54 -75.99 -6.12
C VAL A 319 11.09 -75.56 -6.15
N ALA A 320 10.69 -74.81 -5.12
CA ALA A 320 9.33 -74.37 -4.92
C ALA A 320 9.28 -72.87 -4.65
N ASP A 321 8.18 -72.28 -5.08
CA ASP A 321 7.80 -70.88 -4.98
C ASP A 321 6.44 -70.84 -4.32
N CYS A 322 6.39 -70.39 -3.07
CA CYS A 322 5.16 -70.33 -2.30
C CYS A 322 4.44 -69.00 -2.55
N THR A 323 3.11 -69.02 -2.48
CA THR A 323 2.32 -67.79 -2.56
C THR A 323 2.70 -66.80 -1.47
N GLY A 324 3.06 -65.58 -1.89
CA GLY A 324 3.45 -64.48 -1.01
C GLY A 324 4.94 -64.53 -0.63
N HIS A 325 5.45 -63.39 -0.18
CA HIS A 325 6.83 -63.22 0.29
C HIS A 325 6.86 -62.81 1.77
N GLY A 326 8.05 -62.71 2.36
CA GLY A 326 8.21 -62.35 3.76
C GLY A 326 7.63 -63.43 4.70
N VAL A 327 7.08 -63.02 5.85
CA VAL A 327 6.70 -63.96 6.92
C VAL A 327 5.64 -65.00 6.49
N PRO A 328 4.54 -64.64 5.80
CA PRO A 328 3.55 -65.62 5.34
C PRO A 328 4.12 -66.63 4.35
N GLY A 329 4.90 -66.16 3.37
CA GLY A 329 5.60 -67.02 2.40
C GLY A 329 6.54 -67.99 3.11
N ALA A 330 7.30 -67.51 4.10
CA ALA A 330 8.23 -68.35 4.86
C ALA A 330 7.52 -69.46 5.67
N MET A 331 6.31 -69.21 6.18
CA MET A 331 5.51 -70.25 6.83
C MET A 331 5.06 -71.31 5.83
N MET A 332 4.65 -70.90 4.62
CA MET A 332 4.31 -71.83 3.54
C MET A 332 5.51 -72.66 3.09
N SER A 333 6.69 -72.05 3.02
CA SER A 333 7.93 -72.74 2.66
C SER A 333 8.31 -73.80 3.69
N MET A 334 8.18 -73.50 4.99
CA MET A 334 8.36 -74.48 6.07
C MET A 334 7.34 -75.62 6.01
N LEU A 335 6.07 -75.32 5.75
CA LEU A 335 5.01 -76.32 5.61
C LEU A 335 5.29 -77.26 4.43
N GLY A 336 5.60 -76.69 3.26
CA GLY A 336 5.94 -77.46 2.05
C GLY A 336 7.13 -78.38 2.28
N ASN A 337 8.20 -77.86 2.87
CA ASN A 337 9.40 -78.63 3.20
C ASN A 337 9.11 -79.79 4.18
N SER A 338 8.31 -79.53 5.22
CA SER A 338 7.92 -80.56 6.19
C SER A 338 7.05 -81.66 5.57
N LEU A 339 6.08 -81.28 4.73
CA LEU A 339 5.20 -82.22 4.05
C LEU A 339 5.96 -83.07 3.03
N LEU A 340 6.89 -82.50 2.26
CA LEU A 340 7.75 -83.25 1.35
C LEU A 340 8.58 -84.30 2.10
N ASN A 341 9.19 -83.94 3.24
CA ASN A 341 9.90 -84.89 4.09
C ASN A 341 8.97 -86.02 4.55
N GLN A 342 7.77 -85.68 5.02
CA GLN A 342 6.80 -86.68 5.49
C GLN A 342 6.34 -87.61 4.37
N ILE A 343 6.06 -87.07 3.18
CA ILE A 343 5.61 -87.84 2.01
C ILE A 343 6.72 -88.78 1.57
N VAL A 344 7.93 -88.27 1.33
CA VAL A 344 9.02 -89.10 0.79
C VAL A 344 9.52 -90.13 1.80
N LEU A 345 9.45 -89.87 3.11
CA LEU A 345 9.83 -90.85 4.14
C LEU A 345 8.76 -91.93 4.40
N ASN A 346 7.46 -91.61 4.22
CA ASN A 346 6.37 -92.53 4.59
C ASN A 346 5.62 -93.13 3.39
N SER A 347 5.82 -92.60 2.19
CA SER A 347 5.08 -93.04 1.00
C SER A 347 5.60 -94.38 0.48
N LYS A 348 4.69 -95.16 -0.10
CA LYS A 348 4.99 -96.42 -0.81
C LYS A 348 5.36 -96.19 -2.27
N THR A 349 5.32 -94.94 -2.73
CA THR A 349 5.62 -94.56 -4.11
C THR A 349 6.84 -93.65 -4.16
N ASP A 350 7.67 -93.90 -5.17
CA ASP A 350 8.84 -93.08 -5.48
C ASP A 350 8.55 -92.14 -6.67
N SER A 351 7.32 -92.01 -7.16
CA SER A 351 7.05 -91.27 -8.40
C SER A 351 6.74 -89.78 -8.15
N PRO A 352 7.45 -88.82 -8.80
CA PRO A 352 7.24 -87.38 -8.58
C PRO A 352 5.81 -86.89 -8.76
N ASP A 353 5.08 -87.38 -9.77
CA ASP A 353 3.68 -87.00 -10.05
C ASP A 353 2.74 -87.37 -8.89
N VAL A 354 2.96 -88.54 -8.27
CA VAL A 354 2.16 -88.99 -7.12
C VAL A 354 2.57 -88.22 -5.86
N ILE A 355 3.86 -87.93 -5.67
CA ILE A 355 4.34 -87.10 -4.57
C ILE A 355 3.71 -85.71 -4.63
N LEU A 356 3.66 -85.07 -5.81
CA LEU A 356 3.00 -83.77 -5.98
C LEU A 356 1.49 -83.85 -5.71
N LYS A 357 0.82 -84.95 -6.09
CA LYS A 357 -0.59 -85.18 -5.78
C LYS A 357 -0.85 -85.30 -4.27
N GLU A 358 0.00 -86.05 -3.56
CA GLU A 358 -0.07 -86.16 -2.09
C GLU A 358 0.23 -84.82 -1.42
N LEU A 359 1.23 -84.08 -1.90
CA LEU A 359 1.57 -82.76 -1.40
C LEU A 359 0.41 -81.79 -1.57
N HIS A 360 -0.23 -81.76 -2.75
CA HIS A 360 -1.44 -80.96 -2.99
C HIS A 360 -2.52 -81.28 -1.98
N PHE A 361 -2.85 -82.57 -1.80
CA PHE A 361 -3.86 -82.98 -0.84
C PHE A 361 -3.52 -82.54 0.59
N HIS A 362 -2.28 -82.76 1.03
CA HIS A 362 -1.86 -82.40 2.39
C HIS A 362 -1.85 -80.89 2.62
N VAL A 363 -1.39 -80.09 1.67
CA VAL A 363 -1.43 -78.62 1.77
C VAL A 363 -2.88 -78.13 1.85
N VAL A 364 -3.76 -78.57 0.93
CA VAL A 364 -5.19 -78.20 0.96
C VAL A 364 -5.82 -78.60 2.29
N LYS A 365 -5.54 -79.81 2.77
CA LYS A 365 -6.08 -80.33 4.03
C LYS A 365 -5.61 -79.47 5.22
N THR A 366 -4.31 -79.26 5.37
CA THR A 366 -3.73 -78.49 6.49
C THR A 366 -4.21 -77.04 6.52
N LEU A 367 -4.32 -76.37 5.35
CA LEU A 367 -4.76 -74.98 5.29
C LEU A 367 -6.27 -74.81 5.51
N ASN A 368 -7.09 -75.80 5.17
CA ASN A 368 -8.56 -75.69 5.24
C ASN A 368 -9.21 -76.43 6.42
N GLU A 369 -8.44 -77.21 7.20
CA GLU A 369 -8.95 -78.11 8.26
C GLU A 369 -9.78 -77.39 9.34
N ASN A 370 -9.50 -76.11 9.62
CA ASN A 370 -10.10 -75.36 10.74
C ASN A 370 -10.77 -74.03 10.36
N ILE A 371 -10.99 -73.76 9.06
CA ILE A 371 -11.48 -72.44 8.60
C ILE A 371 -12.93 -72.54 8.10
N GLN A 372 -13.83 -71.73 8.69
CA GLN A 372 -15.25 -71.66 8.29
C GLN A 372 -15.47 -70.98 6.93
N GLN A 373 -14.53 -70.13 6.49
CA GLN A 373 -14.48 -69.50 5.16
C GLN A 373 -13.29 -70.04 4.36
N ARG A 374 -13.61 -70.83 3.36
CA ARG A 374 -12.68 -71.40 2.38
C ARG A 374 -12.26 -70.31 1.38
N ASP A 375 -11.40 -69.38 1.82
CA ASP A 375 -10.96 -68.21 1.01
C ASP A 375 -9.43 -68.16 0.76
N SER A 376 -8.62 -69.01 1.40
CA SER A 376 -7.17 -69.01 1.19
C SER A 376 -6.80 -69.62 -0.16
N LYS A 377 -6.19 -68.80 -1.03
CA LYS A 377 -5.57 -69.23 -2.29
C LYS A 377 -4.11 -69.64 -2.10
N ASP A 378 -3.69 -69.88 -0.87
CA ASP A 378 -2.29 -70.13 -0.55
C ASP A 378 -1.87 -71.51 -1.06
N GLY A 379 -0.66 -71.57 -1.60
CA GLY A 379 -0.17 -72.73 -2.31
C GLY A 379 1.30 -72.58 -2.68
N MET A 380 1.74 -73.42 -3.61
CA MET A 380 3.10 -73.33 -4.16
C MET A 380 3.16 -73.84 -5.59
N ASP A 381 4.00 -73.21 -6.39
CA ASP A 381 4.48 -73.75 -7.64
C ASP A 381 5.80 -74.49 -7.37
N ILE A 382 5.93 -75.73 -7.84
CA ILE A 382 7.07 -76.59 -7.51
C ILE A 382 7.50 -77.40 -8.72
N ALA A 383 8.82 -77.51 -8.91
CA ALA A 383 9.48 -78.44 -9.81
C ALA A 383 10.08 -79.56 -8.96
N LEU A 384 9.68 -80.81 -9.17
CA LEU A 384 10.17 -81.97 -8.42
C LEU A 384 10.79 -82.98 -9.38
N LEU A 385 12.04 -83.36 -9.11
CA LEU A 385 12.72 -84.44 -9.80
C LEU A 385 13.11 -85.57 -8.85
N ARG A 386 13.24 -86.77 -9.43
CA ARG A 386 13.84 -87.94 -8.81
C ARG A 386 14.87 -88.53 -9.75
N MET A 387 16.07 -88.76 -9.25
CA MET A 387 17.16 -89.41 -9.95
C MET A 387 17.37 -90.84 -9.43
N ASP A 388 17.47 -91.78 -10.36
CA ASP A 388 17.99 -93.12 -10.11
C ASP A 388 19.49 -93.16 -10.49
N PRO A 389 20.40 -93.15 -9.50
CA PRO A 389 21.84 -93.14 -9.76
C PRO A 389 22.32 -94.46 -10.40
N LYS A 390 21.58 -95.56 -10.25
CA LYS A 390 21.95 -96.87 -10.83
C LYS A 390 21.54 -96.95 -12.30
N LYS A 391 20.38 -96.40 -12.67
CA LYS A 391 19.84 -96.45 -14.04
C LYS A 391 20.18 -95.25 -14.93
N LYS A 392 20.82 -94.20 -14.38
CA LYS A 392 21.05 -92.92 -15.08
C LYS A 392 19.75 -92.38 -15.70
N GLU A 393 18.69 -92.39 -14.91
CA GLU A 393 17.35 -91.95 -15.32
C GLU A 393 16.80 -90.92 -14.34
N ILE A 394 16.14 -89.90 -14.88
CA ILE A 394 15.41 -88.91 -14.10
C ILE A 394 13.93 -88.98 -14.43
N LEU A 395 13.12 -88.97 -13.38
CA LEU A 395 11.71 -88.66 -13.46
C LEU A 395 11.49 -87.22 -13.00
N PHE A 396 10.65 -86.48 -13.72
CA PHE A 396 10.31 -85.11 -13.41
C PHE A 396 8.80 -84.92 -13.46
N SER A 397 8.27 -84.16 -12.49
CA SER A 397 6.92 -83.63 -12.54
C SER A 397 6.92 -82.23 -11.94
N GLY A 398 6.05 -81.35 -12.42
CA GLY A 398 6.01 -79.98 -11.99
C GLY A 398 4.59 -79.42 -11.92
N ALA A 399 4.37 -78.58 -10.92
CA ALA A 399 3.18 -77.77 -10.71
C ALA A 399 3.59 -76.29 -10.86
N GLY A 400 3.21 -75.63 -11.95
CA GLY A 400 3.57 -74.23 -12.22
C GLY A 400 5.03 -73.97 -12.62
N ARG A 401 6.01 -74.78 -12.17
CA ARG A 401 7.45 -74.60 -12.49
C ARG A 401 8.02 -75.63 -13.47
N PRO A 402 8.51 -75.22 -14.66
CA PRO A 402 9.09 -76.13 -15.64
C PRO A 402 10.51 -76.57 -15.25
N LEU A 403 10.98 -77.64 -15.87
CA LEU A 403 12.39 -78.05 -15.84
C LEU A 403 13.06 -77.68 -17.17
N TYR A 404 14.17 -76.97 -17.11
CA TYR A 404 15.00 -76.67 -18.28
C TYR A 404 16.15 -77.67 -18.34
N ILE A 405 16.37 -78.23 -19.53
CA ILE A 405 17.34 -79.28 -19.78
C ILE A 405 18.23 -78.85 -20.93
N ILE A 406 19.55 -78.96 -20.79
CA ILE A 406 20.49 -78.71 -21.88
C ILE A 406 21.29 -79.99 -22.13
N GLN A 407 21.16 -80.51 -23.35
CA GLN A 407 21.91 -81.64 -23.89
C GLN A 407 22.47 -81.22 -25.25
N ASN A 408 23.76 -81.46 -25.52
CA ASN A 408 24.41 -81.10 -26.79
C ASN A 408 24.17 -79.62 -27.23
N LYS A 409 24.18 -78.69 -26.27
CA LYS A 409 23.88 -77.24 -26.46
C LYS A 409 22.45 -76.92 -26.93
N GLN A 410 21.54 -77.89 -26.91
CA GLN A 410 20.13 -77.67 -27.22
C GLN A 410 19.32 -77.59 -25.93
N LEU A 411 18.49 -76.55 -25.83
CA LEU A 411 17.57 -76.36 -24.71
C LEU A 411 16.28 -77.14 -24.95
N GLY A 412 15.99 -78.10 -24.08
CA GLY A 412 14.68 -78.70 -23.87
C GLY A 412 13.95 -78.03 -22.71
N ILE A 413 12.63 -77.83 -22.86
CA ILE A 413 11.78 -77.32 -21.79
C ILE A 413 10.71 -78.37 -21.50
N LEU A 414 10.77 -78.97 -20.33
CA LEU A 414 9.71 -79.84 -19.83
C LEU A 414 8.69 -78.97 -19.09
N LYS A 415 7.51 -78.85 -19.70
CA LYS A 415 6.43 -78.04 -19.15
C LYS A 415 5.84 -78.72 -17.92
N ALA A 416 5.64 -77.92 -16.88
CA ALA A 416 4.81 -78.26 -15.75
C ALA A 416 3.32 -78.14 -16.09
N ASP A 417 2.49 -78.81 -15.29
CA ASP A 417 1.06 -78.56 -15.29
C ASP A 417 0.76 -77.17 -14.75
N LYS A 418 -0.35 -76.59 -15.22
CA LYS A 418 -0.74 -75.23 -14.82
C LYS A 418 -1.31 -75.15 -13.40
N TYR A 419 -1.57 -76.31 -12.78
CA TYR A 419 -2.18 -76.39 -11.45
C TYR A 419 -1.09 -76.30 -10.38
N SER A 420 -1.14 -75.27 -9.54
CA SER A 420 -0.31 -75.15 -8.34
C SER A 420 -0.72 -76.17 -7.27
N ILE A 421 0.18 -76.44 -6.33
CA ILE A 421 -0.10 -77.19 -5.09
C ILE A 421 -0.95 -76.29 -4.17
N GLY A 422 -1.97 -76.81 -3.49
CA GLY A 422 -2.74 -76.08 -2.47
C GLY A 422 -3.92 -75.22 -2.96
N GLY A 423 -3.88 -74.73 -4.21
CA GLY A 423 -4.87 -73.78 -4.74
C GLY A 423 -6.33 -74.29 -4.82
N PHE A 424 -7.29 -73.35 -4.87
CA PHE A 424 -8.74 -73.63 -4.98
C PHE A 424 -9.10 -74.34 -6.29
N TYR A 425 -9.20 -75.66 -6.22
CA TYR A 425 -9.83 -76.45 -7.27
C TYR A 425 -10.89 -77.34 -6.64
N ASP A 426 -12.13 -77.07 -7.03
CA ASP A 426 -13.30 -77.83 -6.63
C ASP A 426 -13.11 -79.29 -7.11
N THR A 427 -12.87 -80.20 -6.16
CA THR A 427 -13.16 -81.65 -6.22
C THR A 427 -12.64 -82.51 -7.40
N GLN A 428 -11.88 -81.99 -8.36
CA GLN A 428 -11.28 -82.83 -9.41
C GLN A 428 -9.99 -83.49 -8.94
N GLU A 429 -9.79 -84.75 -9.31
CA GLU A 429 -8.51 -85.45 -9.15
C GLU A 429 -7.41 -84.68 -9.89
N VAL A 430 -6.62 -83.89 -9.15
CA VAL A 430 -5.42 -83.26 -9.69
C VAL A 430 -4.42 -84.36 -10.00
N ASN A 431 -4.00 -84.45 -11.27
CA ASN A 431 -2.97 -85.37 -11.72
C ASN A 431 -1.88 -84.54 -12.40
N TYR A 432 -0.63 -84.87 -12.09
CA TYR A 432 0.54 -84.19 -12.64
C TYR A 432 1.19 -85.08 -13.71
N LEU A 433 1.70 -84.47 -14.76
CA LEU A 433 2.35 -85.17 -15.86
C LEU A 433 3.74 -85.64 -15.41
N LEU A 434 3.99 -86.94 -15.62
CA LEU A 434 5.30 -87.54 -15.39
C LEU A 434 6.12 -87.51 -16.68
N HIS A 435 7.28 -86.87 -16.61
CA HIS A 435 8.29 -86.89 -17.66
C HIS A 435 9.42 -87.83 -17.29
N LYS A 436 9.93 -88.57 -18.27
CA LYS A 436 11.03 -89.52 -18.11
C LYS A 436 12.19 -89.10 -19.01
N ILE A 437 13.35 -88.88 -18.40
CA ILE A 437 14.55 -88.33 -19.04
C ILE A 437 15.66 -89.38 -18.90
N LYS A 438 16.27 -89.75 -20.02
CA LYS A 438 17.46 -90.59 -20.02
C LYS A 438 18.71 -89.72 -20.00
N ILE A 439 19.69 -90.09 -19.17
CA ILE A 439 21.00 -89.42 -19.11
C ILE A 439 22.01 -90.28 -19.86
N ASP A 440 21.94 -90.25 -21.20
CA ASP A 440 22.88 -90.90 -22.11
C ASP A 440 24.03 -89.97 -22.55
N THR A 441 23.84 -88.67 -22.38
CA THR A 441 24.78 -87.60 -22.72
C THR A 441 24.93 -86.63 -21.55
N PRO A 442 26.05 -85.89 -21.45
CA PRO A 442 26.21 -84.85 -20.44
C PRO A 442 25.01 -83.90 -20.44
N THR A 443 24.31 -83.83 -19.30
CA THR A 443 23.02 -83.18 -19.17
C THR A 443 23.09 -82.12 -18.08
N GLN A 444 22.70 -80.88 -18.42
CA GLN A 444 22.56 -79.79 -17.45
C GLN A 444 21.08 -79.55 -17.18
N LEU A 445 20.70 -79.52 -15.90
CA LEU A 445 19.34 -79.28 -15.45
C LEU A 445 19.26 -77.93 -14.74
N TYR A 446 18.20 -77.16 -14.99
CA TYR A 446 17.92 -75.91 -14.30
C TYR A 446 16.49 -75.88 -13.78
N MET A 447 16.34 -75.62 -12.48
CA MET A 447 15.06 -75.39 -11.80
C MET A 447 15.07 -74.00 -11.18
N PHE A 448 13.99 -73.25 -11.31
CA PHE A 448 13.94 -71.86 -10.87
C PHE A 448 12.51 -71.39 -10.56
N THR A 449 12.42 -70.32 -9.78
CA THR A 449 11.18 -69.63 -9.40
C THR A 449 10.93 -68.40 -10.27
N ASP A 450 9.75 -67.78 -10.24
CA ASP A 450 9.47 -66.66 -11.16
C ASP A 450 10.29 -65.39 -10.87
N GLY A 451 10.86 -65.23 -9.67
CA GLY A 451 11.68 -64.07 -9.35
C GLY A 451 12.80 -63.82 -10.35
N VAL A 452 13.33 -64.88 -10.99
CA VAL A 452 14.34 -64.74 -12.06
C VAL A 452 13.77 -64.05 -13.31
N PRO A 453 12.80 -64.64 -14.04
CA PRO A 453 12.22 -64.00 -15.23
C PRO A 453 11.43 -62.72 -14.94
N ASP A 454 10.86 -62.57 -13.74
CA ASP A 454 10.00 -61.44 -13.40
C ASP A 454 10.73 -60.22 -12.84
N GLN A 455 12.04 -60.34 -12.55
CA GLN A 455 12.84 -59.21 -12.10
C GLN A 455 12.78 -58.03 -13.09
N PHE A 456 12.29 -56.89 -12.61
CA PHE A 456 12.32 -55.64 -13.35
C PHE A 456 13.72 -55.03 -13.36
N GLY A 457 14.10 -54.47 -14.51
CA GLY A 457 15.42 -53.86 -14.66
C GLY A 457 15.79 -53.44 -16.08
N GLY A 458 17.09 -53.35 -16.32
CA GLY A 458 17.67 -52.89 -17.57
C GLY A 458 17.47 -51.39 -17.83
N PRO A 459 17.94 -50.87 -18.96
CA PRO A 459 17.85 -49.45 -19.29
C PRO A 459 16.42 -48.95 -19.54
N LYS A 460 15.47 -49.87 -19.76
CA LYS A 460 14.05 -49.56 -20.05
C LYS A 460 13.08 -49.99 -18.96
N GLY A 461 13.58 -50.45 -17.79
CA GLY A 461 12.73 -50.90 -16.67
C GLY A 461 11.75 -52.02 -17.04
N LYS A 462 12.21 -53.04 -17.78
CA LYS A 462 11.38 -54.18 -18.21
C LYS A 462 11.72 -55.44 -17.42
N LYS A 463 10.81 -56.41 -17.40
CA LYS A 463 11.08 -57.77 -16.88
C LYS A 463 12.28 -58.41 -17.59
N PHE A 464 13.01 -59.27 -16.89
CA PHE A 464 14.13 -60.03 -17.44
C PHE A 464 13.65 -60.97 -18.56
N MET A 465 12.46 -61.57 -18.38
CA MET A 465 11.77 -62.52 -19.25
C MET A 465 12.47 -63.87 -19.37
N SER A 466 11.69 -64.94 -19.45
CA SER A 466 12.20 -66.32 -19.59
C SER A 466 13.12 -66.49 -20.81
N LYS A 467 12.87 -65.77 -21.91
CA LYS A 467 13.71 -65.86 -23.11
C LYS A 467 15.16 -65.46 -22.86
N LYS A 468 15.40 -64.39 -22.08
CA LYS A 468 16.78 -63.98 -21.76
C LYS A 468 17.47 -64.97 -20.82
N LEU A 469 16.70 -65.53 -19.88
CA LEU A 469 17.20 -66.60 -19.01
C LEU A 469 17.62 -67.81 -19.87
N GLN A 470 16.77 -68.26 -20.78
CA GLN A 470 17.07 -69.37 -21.70
C GLN A 470 18.36 -69.12 -22.50
N GLU A 471 18.50 -67.94 -23.10
CA GLU A 471 19.70 -67.53 -23.84
C GLU A 471 20.95 -67.56 -22.95
N LEU A 472 20.85 -67.04 -21.72
CA LEU A 472 21.94 -67.03 -20.76
C LEU A 472 22.37 -68.46 -20.38
N LEU A 473 21.43 -69.32 -20.01
CA LEU A 473 21.72 -70.69 -19.56
C LEU A 473 22.38 -71.54 -20.66
N VAL A 474 21.98 -71.35 -21.92
CA VAL A 474 22.62 -72.01 -23.08
C VAL A 474 24.02 -71.47 -23.34
N GLN A 475 24.24 -70.16 -23.21
CA GLN A 475 25.58 -69.57 -23.40
C GLN A 475 26.57 -70.00 -22.32
N THR A 476 26.09 -70.29 -21.11
CA THR A 476 26.94 -70.65 -19.98
C THR A 476 27.06 -72.15 -19.75
N SER A 477 26.32 -72.99 -20.47
CA SER A 477 26.23 -74.42 -20.18
C SER A 477 27.56 -75.19 -20.27
N ASP A 478 28.53 -74.67 -21.03
CA ASP A 478 29.87 -75.28 -21.19
C ASP A 478 30.84 -74.89 -20.07
N LEU A 479 30.55 -73.83 -19.31
CA LEU A 479 31.42 -73.32 -18.25
C LEU A 479 31.40 -74.24 -17.03
N SER A 480 32.38 -74.15 -16.14
CA SER A 480 32.27 -74.80 -14.83
C SER A 480 31.04 -74.28 -14.08
N VAL A 481 30.49 -75.10 -13.18
CA VAL A 481 29.28 -74.76 -12.42
C VAL A 481 29.47 -73.47 -11.60
N SER A 482 30.66 -73.26 -11.05
CA SER A 482 31.00 -72.01 -10.34
C SER A 482 31.01 -70.79 -11.27
N GLU A 483 31.57 -70.92 -12.48
CA GLU A 483 31.54 -69.84 -13.48
C GLU A 483 30.12 -69.55 -13.98
N GLN A 484 29.26 -70.56 -14.10
CA GLN A 484 27.86 -70.38 -14.42
C GLN A 484 27.14 -69.54 -13.35
N GLU A 485 27.33 -69.86 -12.07
CA GLU A 485 26.76 -69.13 -10.96
C GLU A 485 27.22 -67.66 -10.98
N GLN A 486 28.53 -67.43 -11.11
CA GLN A 486 29.09 -66.09 -11.18
C GLN A 486 28.55 -65.29 -12.37
N ARG A 487 28.43 -65.94 -13.53
CA ARG A 487 27.91 -65.30 -14.74
C ARG A 487 26.43 -64.97 -14.59
N PHE A 488 25.63 -65.87 -14.02
CA PHE A 488 24.23 -65.62 -13.71
C PHE A 488 24.09 -64.44 -12.75
N LYS A 489 24.79 -64.46 -11.62
CA LYS A 489 24.79 -63.39 -10.62
C LYS A 489 25.15 -62.04 -11.24
N SER A 490 26.21 -62.00 -12.04
CA SER A 490 26.63 -60.77 -12.73
C SER A 490 25.55 -60.21 -13.66
N VAL A 491 24.91 -61.07 -14.47
CA VAL A 491 23.86 -60.65 -15.39
C VAL A 491 22.60 -60.23 -14.63
N PHE A 492 22.21 -60.96 -13.59
CA PHE A 492 21.04 -60.66 -12.78
C PHE A 492 21.19 -59.31 -12.05
N GLU A 493 22.30 -59.10 -11.34
CA GLU A 493 22.57 -57.83 -10.64
C GLU A 493 22.73 -56.66 -11.62
N SER A 494 23.39 -56.87 -12.76
CA SER A 494 23.50 -55.85 -13.81
C SER A 494 22.14 -55.53 -14.45
N TRP A 495 21.21 -56.47 -14.49
CA TRP A 495 19.85 -56.22 -14.96
C TRP A 495 19.05 -55.46 -13.91
N LYS A 496 19.03 -55.94 -12.66
CA LYS A 496 18.32 -55.31 -11.53
C LYS A 496 18.77 -53.85 -11.29
N ARG A 497 20.08 -53.57 -11.38
CA ARG A 497 20.67 -52.25 -11.12
C ARG A 497 20.26 -51.72 -9.74
N SER A 498 19.62 -50.56 -9.68
CA SER A 498 19.11 -49.92 -8.47
C SER A 498 17.63 -50.21 -8.20
N VAL A 499 16.98 -51.03 -9.03
CA VAL A 499 15.59 -51.44 -8.81
C VAL A 499 15.57 -52.47 -7.68
N GLU A 500 14.57 -52.40 -6.80
CA GLU A 500 14.39 -53.41 -5.77
C GLU A 500 14.12 -54.80 -6.38
N GLN A 501 14.44 -55.84 -5.61
CA GLN A 501 14.16 -57.20 -6.01
C GLN A 501 12.63 -57.39 -6.09
N THR A 502 12.14 -57.92 -7.22
CA THR A 502 10.70 -57.98 -7.49
C THR A 502 10.03 -59.06 -6.65
N ASP A 503 10.66 -60.23 -6.55
CA ASP A 503 10.19 -61.39 -5.79
C ASP A 503 11.35 -62.19 -5.20
N ASP A 504 11.09 -63.22 -4.41
CA ASP A 504 12.11 -64.19 -4.00
C ASP A 504 12.76 -64.87 -5.23
N VAL A 505 14.08 -65.07 -5.21
CA VAL A 505 14.83 -65.55 -6.37
C VAL A 505 15.54 -66.84 -6.04
N THR A 506 15.15 -67.92 -6.70
CA THR A 506 15.83 -69.20 -6.63
C THR A 506 16.17 -69.72 -8.03
N LEU A 507 17.43 -70.07 -8.24
CA LEU A 507 17.91 -70.80 -9.41
C LEU A 507 18.86 -71.90 -8.96
N VAL A 508 18.52 -73.13 -9.30
CA VAL A 508 19.34 -74.32 -9.06
C VAL A 508 19.82 -74.86 -10.39
N SER A 509 21.09 -75.24 -10.44
CA SER A 509 21.71 -75.90 -11.58
C SER A 509 22.36 -77.21 -11.15
N ILE A 510 22.12 -78.30 -11.90
CA ILE A 510 22.69 -79.63 -11.64
C ILE A 510 23.26 -80.17 -12.95
N ARG A 511 24.55 -80.52 -12.95
CA ARG A 511 25.22 -81.18 -14.07
C ARG A 511 25.36 -82.67 -13.80
N LEU A 512 25.02 -83.48 -14.80
CA LEU A 512 25.08 -84.93 -14.74
C LEU A 512 25.89 -85.46 -15.93
N SER A 513 26.78 -86.42 -15.66
CA SER A 513 27.71 -87.02 -16.64
C SER A 513 27.67 -88.54 -16.69
#